data_AF-A0A2J6WYC4-F1
#
_entry.id   AF-A0A2J6WYC4-F1
#
_cell.length_a   1.000
_cell.length_b   1.000
_cell.length_c   1.000
_cell.angle_alpha   90.00
_cell.angle_beta   90.00
_cell.angle_gamma   90.00
#
_symmetry.space_group_name_H-M   'P 1'
#
loop_
_entity.id
_entity.type
_entity.pdbx_description
1 polymer ?
#
loop_
_entity_poly.entity_id
_entity_poly.type
_entity_poly.pdbx_seq_one_letter_code
_entity_poly.pdbx_strand_id
1 'polypeptide(L)'
;MLNVEFLNEKATKVNSTLKKLSNILQFGEDTFLKTPMYPDRTKYYLIILYDELEAIACHIVSNIREEKVKENCLEKLSQEGVFSEKLNRIFQDFVNFKKKLFEENFNYSDRELFHLSNEIVSTLQNFFIKELAAVVKQLKEKQPKLAIPVNLVKLNHHASTVKSEIKRLNTFKGMSEEEFINNNFAIDRSRYFIVVAIDSMLWMCRHVARQSGLKPSKDCFINLAENGILEQELAKKLSEVASLRDTLADPTKDIDKHYLFRLVKSEFEEIANGFVKQIAYYIKHGKKAD
;
A
#
# COMPACT_ATOMS: atom_id res chain seq x y z
N MET A 1 5.30 -1.16 22.89
CA MET A 1 6.70 -1.40 22.47
C MET A 1 6.74 -2.70 21.68
N LEU A 2 7.50 -2.72 20.58
CA LEU A 2 7.54 -3.84 19.65
C LEU A 2 8.25 -5.04 20.29
N ASN A 3 7.47 -6.05 20.71
CA ASN A 3 7.96 -7.35 21.12
C ASN A 3 8.26 -8.23 19.90
N VAL A 4 9.55 -8.44 19.62
CA VAL A 4 10.05 -9.18 18.45
C VAL A 4 10.03 -10.67 18.70
N GLU A 5 10.31 -11.08 19.93
CA GLU A 5 10.32 -12.49 20.34
C GLU A 5 8.91 -13.09 20.17
N PHE A 6 7.90 -12.36 20.63
CA PHE A 6 6.49 -12.69 20.40
C PHE A 6 6.18 -12.83 18.89
N LEU A 7 6.61 -11.87 18.07
CA LEU A 7 6.37 -11.93 16.62
C LEU A 7 7.06 -13.13 15.97
N ASN A 8 8.27 -13.48 16.38
CA ASN A 8 8.99 -14.65 15.88
C ASN A 8 8.31 -15.97 16.31
N GLU A 9 7.84 -16.05 17.54
CA GLU A 9 7.08 -17.20 18.05
C GLU A 9 5.82 -17.41 17.20
N LYS A 10 5.04 -16.34 17.00
CA LYS A 10 3.80 -16.37 16.22
C LYS A 10 4.05 -16.68 14.74
N ALA A 11 5.07 -16.09 14.13
CA ALA A 11 5.46 -16.38 12.74
C ALA A 11 5.88 -17.85 12.55
N THR A 12 6.54 -18.44 13.55
CA THR A 12 6.87 -19.88 13.55
C THR A 12 5.61 -20.74 13.54
N LYS A 13 4.61 -20.39 14.37
CA LYS A 13 3.31 -21.07 14.41
C LYS A 13 2.57 -20.95 13.09
N VAL A 14 2.50 -19.75 12.51
CA VAL A 14 1.94 -19.51 11.15
C VAL A 14 2.59 -20.45 10.12
N ASN A 15 3.92 -20.49 10.06
CA ASN A 15 4.64 -21.36 9.12
C ASN A 15 4.34 -22.85 9.34
N SER A 16 4.25 -23.29 10.60
CA SER A 16 3.92 -24.68 10.92
C SER A 16 2.50 -25.05 10.48
N THR A 17 1.54 -24.15 10.63
CA THR A 17 0.14 -24.34 10.22
C THR A 17 0.00 -24.31 8.70
N LEU A 18 0.71 -23.40 8.01
CA LEU A 18 0.77 -23.36 6.55
C LEU A 18 1.31 -24.68 5.96
N LYS A 19 2.33 -25.29 6.60
CA LYS A 19 2.83 -26.61 6.17
C LYS A 19 1.76 -27.71 6.33
N LYS A 20 1.01 -27.71 7.43
CA LYS A 20 -0.08 -28.68 7.65
C LYS A 20 -1.20 -28.53 6.62
N LEU A 21 -1.60 -27.29 6.30
CA LEU A 21 -2.58 -27.00 5.25
C LEU A 21 -2.06 -27.43 3.87
N SER A 22 -0.83 -27.08 3.53
CA SER A 22 -0.21 -27.47 2.26
C SER A 22 -0.17 -28.98 2.07
N ASN A 23 0.10 -29.74 3.14
CA ASN A 23 0.11 -31.20 3.10
C ASN A 23 -1.26 -31.81 2.78
N ILE A 24 -2.36 -31.10 3.07
CA ILE A 24 -3.71 -31.52 2.70
C ILE A 24 -4.02 -31.08 1.26
N LEU A 25 -3.74 -29.82 0.93
CA LEU A 25 -4.14 -29.21 -0.34
C LEU A 25 -3.35 -29.74 -1.54
N GLN A 26 -2.11 -30.20 -1.34
CA GLN A 26 -1.24 -30.73 -2.40
C GLN A 26 -1.81 -31.95 -3.14
N PHE A 27 -2.78 -32.66 -2.55
CA PHE A 27 -3.41 -33.83 -3.17
C PHE A 27 -4.46 -33.48 -4.24
N GLY A 28 -4.70 -32.19 -4.47
CA GLY A 28 -5.64 -31.71 -5.48
C GLY A 28 -7.11 -31.73 -5.04
N GLU A 29 -7.94 -31.04 -5.82
CA GLU A 29 -9.36 -30.82 -5.51
C GLU A 29 -10.14 -32.13 -5.41
N ASP A 30 -9.96 -33.04 -6.38
CA ASP A 30 -10.70 -34.31 -6.42
C ASP A 30 -10.46 -35.15 -5.16
N THR A 31 -9.21 -35.26 -4.72
CA THR A 31 -8.86 -36.00 -3.51
C THR A 31 -9.39 -35.29 -2.27
N PHE A 32 -9.37 -33.96 -2.27
CA PHE A 32 -9.90 -33.14 -1.18
C PHE A 32 -11.39 -33.36 -0.96
N LEU A 33 -12.18 -33.32 -2.04
CA LEU A 33 -13.64 -33.50 -1.99
C LEU A 33 -14.04 -34.93 -1.64
N LYS A 34 -13.26 -35.94 -2.08
CA LYS A 34 -13.55 -37.35 -1.81
C LYS A 34 -13.12 -37.82 -0.44
N THR A 35 -12.29 -37.06 0.27
CA THR A 35 -11.76 -37.44 1.58
C THR A 35 -12.52 -36.69 2.68
N PRO A 36 -13.48 -37.33 3.39
CA PRO A 36 -14.42 -36.61 4.26
C PRO A 36 -13.76 -35.75 5.34
N MET A 37 -12.58 -36.16 5.81
CA MET A 37 -11.89 -35.47 6.91
C MET A 37 -11.03 -34.28 6.46
N TYR A 38 -10.80 -34.08 5.15
CA TYR A 38 -9.94 -33.00 4.65
C TYR A 38 -10.60 -31.62 4.80
N PRO A 39 -11.86 -31.40 4.41
CA PRO A 39 -12.55 -30.13 4.65
C PRO A 39 -12.53 -29.71 6.11
N ASP A 40 -12.87 -30.61 7.04
CA ASP A 40 -12.92 -30.31 8.47
C ASP A 40 -11.55 -29.95 9.04
N ARG A 41 -10.51 -30.72 8.67
CA ARG A 41 -9.13 -30.42 9.07
C ARG A 41 -8.64 -29.09 8.51
N THR A 42 -9.00 -28.77 7.27
CA THR A 42 -8.66 -27.49 6.66
C THR A 42 -9.33 -26.33 7.37
N LYS A 43 -10.64 -26.41 7.68
CA LYS A 43 -11.34 -25.40 8.48
C LYS A 43 -10.66 -25.20 9.83
N TYR A 44 -10.35 -26.29 10.53
CA TYR A 44 -9.64 -26.25 11.81
C TYR A 44 -8.28 -25.55 11.72
N TYR A 45 -7.44 -25.91 10.74
CA TYR A 45 -6.14 -25.28 10.58
C TYR A 45 -6.23 -23.83 10.10
N LEU A 46 -7.25 -23.46 9.32
CA LEU A 46 -7.50 -22.08 8.95
C LEU A 46 -7.90 -21.22 10.17
N ILE A 47 -8.69 -21.74 11.11
CA ILE A 47 -9.01 -21.02 12.35
C ILE A 47 -7.73 -20.75 13.14
N ILE A 48 -6.89 -21.78 13.34
CA ILE A 48 -5.60 -21.61 14.03
C ILE A 48 -4.72 -20.60 13.32
N LEU A 49 -4.62 -20.70 11.99
CA LEU A 49 -3.83 -19.77 11.19
C LEU A 49 -4.34 -18.33 11.35
N TYR A 50 -5.66 -18.13 11.31
CA TYR A 50 -6.27 -16.84 11.53
C TYR A 50 -5.88 -16.27 12.89
N ASP A 51 -6.01 -17.05 13.97
CA ASP A 51 -5.75 -16.55 15.32
C ASP A 51 -4.29 -16.14 15.54
N GLU A 52 -3.34 -16.88 14.93
CA GLU A 52 -1.93 -16.50 14.96
C GLU A 52 -1.66 -15.22 14.14
N LEU A 53 -2.32 -15.05 12.99
CA LEU A 53 -2.24 -13.81 12.19
C LEU A 53 -2.89 -12.62 12.90
N GLU A 54 -4.04 -12.82 13.55
CA GLU A 54 -4.74 -11.80 14.34
C GLU A 54 -3.86 -11.31 15.50
N ALA A 55 -3.19 -12.23 16.20
CA ALA A 55 -2.26 -11.91 17.27
C ALA A 55 -1.06 -11.07 16.78
N ILE A 56 -0.46 -11.44 15.64
CA ILE A 56 0.58 -10.64 14.98
C ILE A 56 0.03 -9.27 14.61
N ALA A 57 -1.16 -9.23 14.01
CA ALA A 57 -1.77 -8.00 13.54
C ALA A 57 -2.08 -7.03 14.68
N CYS A 58 -2.63 -7.51 15.80
CA CYS A 58 -2.90 -6.65 16.96
C CYS A 58 -1.63 -6.02 17.50
N HIS A 59 -0.55 -6.79 17.53
CA HIS A 59 0.73 -6.30 17.98
C HIS A 59 1.32 -5.26 17.03
N ILE A 60 1.27 -5.50 15.71
CA ILE A 60 1.74 -4.53 14.71
C ILE A 60 0.91 -3.25 14.75
N VAL A 61 -0.42 -3.36 14.68
CA VAL A 61 -1.32 -2.20 14.68
C VAL A 61 -1.18 -1.38 15.97
N SER A 62 -1.06 -2.04 17.12
CA SER A 62 -0.85 -1.33 18.39
C SER A 62 0.45 -0.55 18.43
N ASN A 63 1.50 -1.05 17.78
CA ASN A 63 2.76 -0.31 17.66
C ASN A 63 2.71 0.80 16.61
N ILE A 64 1.93 0.64 15.54
CA ILE A 64 1.73 1.68 14.52
C ILE A 64 0.92 2.85 15.08
N ARG A 65 -0.12 2.58 15.87
CA ARG A 65 -1.05 3.58 16.39
C ARG A 65 -0.67 4.14 17.76
N GLU A 66 0.36 3.57 18.41
CA GLU A 66 0.77 3.88 19.78
C GLU A 66 -0.35 3.71 20.83
N GLU A 67 -1.36 2.89 20.52
CA GLU A 67 -2.49 2.59 21.39
C GLU A 67 -2.73 1.07 21.44
N LYS A 68 -3.40 0.58 22.49
CA LYS A 68 -3.68 -0.85 22.63
C LYS A 68 -4.90 -1.25 21.79
N VAL A 69 -4.68 -1.98 20.70
CA VAL A 69 -5.73 -2.57 19.87
C VAL A 69 -5.83 -4.07 20.17
N LYS A 70 -7.05 -4.58 20.40
CA LYS A 70 -7.28 -5.95 20.86
C LYS A 70 -8.07 -6.85 19.89
N GLU A 71 -8.81 -6.26 18.97
CA GLU A 71 -9.77 -6.98 18.12
C GLU A 71 -9.84 -6.37 16.71
N ASN A 72 -10.27 -7.19 15.76
CA ASN A 72 -10.38 -6.90 14.32
C ASN A 72 -9.07 -6.34 13.75
N CYS A 73 -7.96 -6.83 14.28
CA CYS A 73 -6.65 -6.32 14.00
C CYS A 73 -6.17 -6.74 12.62
N LEU A 74 -6.50 -7.94 12.15
CA LEU A 74 -6.14 -8.37 10.79
C LEU A 74 -6.84 -7.51 9.74
N GLU A 75 -8.12 -7.20 9.97
CA GLU A 75 -8.89 -6.27 9.14
C GLU A 75 -8.27 -4.87 9.16
N LYS A 76 -8.06 -4.29 10.34
CA LYS A 76 -7.42 -2.97 10.49
C LYS A 76 -6.04 -2.93 9.83
N LEU A 77 -5.23 -3.96 10.03
CA LEU A 77 -3.87 -4.05 9.48
C LEU A 77 -3.89 -4.01 7.94
N SER A 78 -4.81 -4.72 7.31
CA SER A 78 -4.95 -4.69 5.85
C SER A 78 -5.37 -3.30 5.32
N GLN A 79 -6.16 -2.56 6.09
CA GLN A 79 -6.55 -1.18 5.78
C GLN A 79 -5.39 -0.19 6.01
N GLU A 80 -4.46 -0.50 6.92
CA GLU A 80 -3.26 0.32 7.16
C GLU A 80 -2.26 0.28 6.00
N GLY A 81 -2.42 -0.63 5.02
CA GLY A 81 -1.58 -0.74 3.82
C GLY A 81 -0.10 -0.95 4.12
N VAL A 82 0.17 -1.69 5.21
CA VAL A 82 1.51 -1.97 5.71
C VAL A 82 2.18 -3.08 4.91
N PHE A 83 1.37 -4.01 4.40
CA PHE A 83 1.77 -5.08 3.50
C PHE A 83 1.41 -4.74 2.05
N SER A 84 1.90 -5.53 1.11
CA SER A 84 1.55 -5.43 -0.31
C SER A 84 0.04 -5.59 -0.52
N GLU A 85 -0.49 -5.01 -1.61
CA GLU A 85 -1.92 -5.14 -1.93
C GLU A 85 -2.37 -6.60 -2.01
N LYS A 86 -1.50 -7.49 -2.49
CA LYS A 86 -1.79 -8.93 -2.57
C LYS A 86 -2.01 -9.53 -1.18
N LEU A 87 -1.15 -9.21 -0.20
CA LEU A 87 -1.35 -9.69 1.18
C LEU A 87 -2.54 -9.01 1.86
N ASN A 88 -2.75 -7.71 1.65
CA ASN A 88 -3.90 -7.01 2.21
C ASN A 88 -5.23 -7.60 1.72
N ARG A 89 -5.31 -7.95 0.43
CA ARG A 89 -6.48 -8.65 -0.13
C ARG A 89 -6.69 -10.01 0.54
N ILE A 90 -5.64 -10.83 0.69
CA ILE A 90 -5.75 -12.12 1.36
C ILE A 90 -6.14 -12.01 2.83
N PHE A 91 -5.67 -10.98 3.54
CA PHE A 91 -6.14 -10.72 4.91
C PHE A 91 -7.63 -10.40 4.95
N GLN A 92 -8.14 -9.60 4.00
CA GLN A 92 -9.57 -9.32 3.88
C GLN A 92 -10.38 -10.57 3.52
N ASP A 93 -9.91 -11.38 2.58
CA ASP A 93 -10.53 -12.65 2.22
C ASP A 93 -10.58 -13.61 3.42
N PHE A 94 -9.55 -13.60 4.26
CA PHE A 94 -9.49 -14.42 5.48
C PHE A 94 -10.40 -13.90 6.61
N VAL A 95 -10.52 -12.58 6.76
CA VAL A 95 -11.50 -11.96 7.67
C VAL A 95 -12.91 -12.32 7.25
N ASN A 96 -13.22 -12.22 5.96
CA ASN A 96 -14.51 -12.62 5.39
C ASN A 96 -14.78 -14.12 5.60
N PHE A 97 -13.79 -14.97 5.40
CA PHE A 97 -13.88 -16.40 5.70
C PHE A 97 -14.27 -16.65 7.16
N LYS A 98 -13.56 -16.05 8.11
CA LYS A 98 -13.86 -16.20 9.54
C LYS A 98 -15.26 -15.72 9.86
N LYS A 99 -15.66 -14.57 9.34
CA LYS A 99 -17.00 -14.00 9.53
C LYS A 99 -18.07 -14.97 9.06
N LYS A 100 -17.96 -15.48 7.82
CA LYS A 100 -18.89 -16.47 7.27
C LYS A 100 -18.94 -17.77 8.08
N LEU A 101 -17.78 -18.19 8.59
CA LEU A 101 -17.68 -19.41 9.39
C LEU A 101 -18.47 -19.32 10.70
N PHE A 102 -18.35 -18.20 11.43
CA PHE A 102 -18.95 -18.04 12.76
C PHE A 102 -20.32 -17.34 12.75
N GLU A 103 -20.60 -16.47 11.78
CA GLU A 103 -21.80 -15.63 11.74
C GLU A 103 -22.83 -16.08 10.69
N GLU A 104 -22.41 -16.80 9.64
CA GLU A 104 -23.28 -17.19 8.51
C GLU A 104 -23.49 -18.70 8.39
N ASN A 105 -23.52 -19.42 9.52
CA ASN A 105 -23.82 -20.87 9.59
C ASN A 105 -22.96 -21.75 8.67
N PHE A 106 -21.66 -21.45 8.52
CA PHE A 106 -20.75 -22.27 7.71
C PHE A 106 -21.18 -22.42 6.23
N ASN A 107 -21.63 -21.34 5.59
CA ASN A 107 -22.03 -21.35 4.19
C ASN A 107 -20.82 -21.39 3.22
N TYR A 108 -20.07 -22.49 3.23
CA TYR A 108 -19.02 -22.78 2.25
C TYR A 108 -19.17 -24.22 1.76
N SER A 109 -19.21 -24.40 0.45
CA SER A 109 -19.00 -25.72 -0.15
C SER A 109 -17.53 -26.14 0.03
N ASP A 110 -17.29 -27.46 0.06
CA ASP A 110 -15.93 -28.00 0.19
C ASP A 110 -15.03 -27.59 -0.99
N ARG A 111 -15.62 -27.35 -2.16
CA ARG A 111 -14.91 -26.81 -3.34
C ARG A 111 -14.47 -25.37 -3.12
N GLU A 112 -15.37 -24.50 -2.67
CA GLU A 112 -15.01 -23.11 -2.37
C GLU A 112 -13.95 -23.04 -1.27
N LEU A 113 -14.08 -23.88 -0.24
CA LEU A 113 -13.08 -24.01 0.80
C LEU A 113 -11.72 -24.41 0.23
N PHE A 114 -11.65 -25.38 -0.69
CA PHE A 114 -10.40 -25.81 -1.30
C PHE A 114 -9.69 -24.67 -2.05
N HIS A 115 -10.40 -23.96 -2.92
CA HIS A 115 -9.80 -22.88 -3.71
C HIS A 115 -9.37 -21.70 -2.83
N LEU A 116 -10.22 -21.27 -1.90
CA LEU A 116 -9.89 -20.20 -0.96
C LEU A 116 -8.68 -20.56 -0.10
N SER A 117 -8.63 -21.79 0.41
CA SER A 117 -7.51 -22.28 1.22
C SER A 117 -6.20 -22.28 0.42
N ASN A 118 -6.24 -22.69 -0.85
CA ASN A 118 -5.07 -22.66 -1.72
C ASN A 118 -4.57 -21.23 -1.97
N GLU A 119 -5.49 -20.29 -2.20
CA GLU A 119 -5.11 -18.89 -2.44
C GLU A 119 -4.47 -18.25 -1.19
N ILE A 120 -5.09 -18.47 -0.03
CA ILE A 120 -4.57 -18.02 1.27
C ILE A 120 -3.19 -18.63 1.54
N VAL A 121 -3.07 -19.97 1.45
CA VAL A 121 -1.84 -20.69 1.79
C VAL A 121 -0.70 -20.30 0.85
N SER A 122 -0.93 -20.33 -0.46
CA SER A 122 0.10 -20.00 -1.45
C SER A 122 0.57 -18.56 -1.32
N THR A 123 -0.33 -17.60 -1.05
CA THR A 123 0.08 -16.20 -0.88
C THR A 123 0.86 -16.01 0.41
N LEU A 124 0.38 -16.53 1.53
CA LEU A 124 1.08 -16.37 2.80
C LEU A 124 2.47 -17.03 2.78
N GLN A 125 2.61 -18.22 2.21
CA GLN A 125 3.91 -18.90 2.06
C GLN A 125 4.91 -18.08 1.24
N ASN A 126 4.45 -17.42 0.17
CA ASN A 126 5.33 -16.70 -0.74
C ASN A 126 5.73 -15.31 -0.23
N PHE A 127 4.84 -14.62 0.49
CA PHE A 127 5.00 -13.19 0.77
C PHE A 127 5.11 -12.87 2.26
N PHE A 128 4.38 -13.57 3.14
CA PHE A 128 4.11 -13.10 4.50
C PHE A 128 5.38 -12.90 5.34
N ILE A 129 6.27 -13.90 5.43
CA ILE A 129 7.46 -13.83 6.29
C ILE A 129 8.43 -12.73 5.83
N LYS A 130 8.63 -12.61 4.51
CA LYS A 130 9.51 -11.60 3.92
C LYS A 130 8.99 -10.20 4.21
N GLU A 131 7.70 -9.96 3.99
CA GLU A 131 7.09 -8.66 4.23
C GLU A 131 6.99 -8.35 5.73
N LEU A 132 6.66 -9.34 6.57
CA LEU A 132 6.64 -9.19 8.02
C LEU A 132 8.02 -8.79 8.55
N ALA A 133 9.10 -9.40 8.06
CA ALA A 133 10.46 -9.03 8.44
C ALA A 133 10.79 -7.58 8.04
N ALA A 134 10.34 -7.13 6.86
CA ALA A 134 10.51 -5.74 6.42
C ALA A 134 9.74 -4.76 7.31
N VAL A 135 8.48 -5.08 7.65
CA VAL A 135 7.65 -4.28 8.56
C VAL A 135 8.27 -4.22 9.95
N VAL A 136 8.71 -5.36 10.51
CA VAL A 136 9.38 -5.40 11.81
C VAL A 136 10.67 -4.59 11.80
N LYS A 137 11.46 -4.65 10.73
CA LYS A 137 12.66 -3.82 10.57
C LYS A 137 12.30 -2.34 10.58
N GLN A 138 11.28 -1.92 9.83
CA GLN A 138 10.80 -0.53 9.79
C GLN A 138 10.26 -0.05 11.14
N LEU A 139 9.61 -0.92 11.92
CA LEU A 139 9.11 -0.59 13.26
C LEU A 139 10.22 -0.60 14.33
N LYS A 140 11.30 -1.37 14.12
CA LYS A 140 12.49 -1.46 15.00
C LYS A 140 13.45 -0.30 14.81
N GLU A 141 13.68 0.07 13.54
CA GLU A 141 14.36 1.32 13.22
C GLU A 141 13.55 2.37 13.97
N LYS A 142 14.16 2.99 15.01
CA LYS A 142 13.50 4.05 15.78
C LYS A 142 12.84 4.92 14.74
N GLN A 143 11.50 4.93 14.67
CA GLN A 143 10.83 5.94 13.88
C GLN A 143 11.50 7.23 14.35
N PRO A 144 12.07 8.03 13.44
CA PRO A 144 12.64 9.29 13.85
C PRO A 144 11.58 9.94 14.73
N LYS A 145 11.93 10.60 15.84
CA LYS A 145 10.93 11.42 16.53
C LYS A 145 10.39 12.37 15.48
N LEU A 146 9.25 12.02 14.90
CA LEU A 146 8.64 12.80 13.86
C LEU A 146 8.01 13.96 14.60
N ALA A 147 8.13 15.13 14.02
CA ALA A 147 7.37 16.25 14.55
C ALA A 147 5.86 16.03 14.38
N ILE A 148 5.46 15.11 13.49
CA ILE A 148 4.07 14.89 13.08
C ILE A 148 3.79 13.39 12.98
N PRO A 149 2.68 12.89 13.57
CA PRO A 149 2.37 11.47 13.64
C PRO A 149 1.79 10.93 12.32
N VAL A 150 2.64 10.69 11.33
CA VAL A 150 2.24 10.14 10.03
C VAL A 150 2.39 8.61 9.97
N ASN A 151 1.49 7.93 9.24
CA ASN A 151 1.75 6.55 8.75
C ASN A 151 2.93 6.55 7.76
N LEU A 152 4.14 6.33 8.29
CA LEU A 152 5.39 6.32 7.54
C LEU A 152 5.46 5.21 6.50
N VAL A 153 4.84 4.05 6.75
CA VAL A 153 4.89 2.91 5.82
C VAL A 153 4.20 3.27 4.51
N LYS A 154 2.95 3.75 4.60
CA LYS A 154 2.20 4.20 3.41
C LYS A 154 2.86 5.39 2.74
N LEU A 155 3.39 6.34 3.52
CA LEU A 155 4.07 7.49 2.95
C LEU A 155 5.31 7.09 2.15
N ASN A 156 6.11 6.16 2.67
CA ASN A 156 7.27 5.61 1.97
C ASN A 156 6.87 4.79 0.74
N HIS A 157 5.74 4.07 0.80
CA HIS A 157 5.18 3.38 -0.36
C HIS A 157 4.85 4.38 -1.48
N HIS A 158 4.06 5.41 -1.20
CA HIS A 158 3.72 6.44 -2.18
C HIS A 158 4.93 7.22 -2.69
N ALA A 159 5.89 7.57 -1.83
CA ALA A 159 7.13 8.21 -2.25
C ALA A 159 7.95 7.31 -3.18
N SER A 160 7.97 6.00 -2.92
CA SER A 160 8.64 5.01 -3.79
C SER A 160 7.92 4.86 -5.13
N THR A 161 6.59 4.88 -5.14
CA THR A 161 5.78 4.89 -6.37
C THR A 161 6.05 6.13 -7.22
N VAL A 162 6.07 7.32 -6.62
CA VAL A 162 6.46 8.56 -7.33
C VAL A 162 7.84 8.40 -7.97
N LYS A 163 8.81 7.90 -7.21
CA LYS A 163 10.18 7.67 -7.71
C LYS A 163 10.23 6.62 -8.84
N SER A 164 9.43 5.55 -8.77
CA SER A 164 9.40 4.53 -9.83
C SER A 164 8.81 5.07 -11.12
N GLU A 165 7.75 5.87 -11.03
CA GLU A 165 7.12 6.46 -12.21
C GLU A 165 7.99 7.53 -12.85
N ILE A 166 8.69 8.36 -12.07
CA ILE A 166 9.73 9.27 -12.60
C ILE A 166 10.81 8.47 -13.35
N LYS A 167 11.31 7.39 -12.76
CA LYS A 167 12.31 6.54 -13.41
C LYS A 167 11.81 5.95 -14.73
N ARG A 168 10.52 5.60 -14.81
CA ARG A 168 9.90 5.12 -16.05
C ARG A 168 9.72 6.24 -17.07
N LEU A 169 9.30 7.44 -16.65
CA LEU A 169 9.24 8.62 -17.52
C LEU A 169 10.61 8.96 -18.14
N ASN A 170 11.68 8.75 -17.37
CA ASN A 170 13.04 9.01 -17.84
C ASN A 170 13.46 8.16 -19.05
N THR A 171 12.75 7.08 -19.39
CA THR A 171 13.02 6.33 -20.64
C THR A 171 12.69 7.13 -21.89
N PHE A 172 11.82 8.15 -21.78
CA PHE A 172 11.41 8.99 -22.91
C PHE A 172 12.23 10.28 -23.01
N LYS A 173 13.06 10.62 -22.01
CA LYS A 173 13.87 11.85 -22.02
C LYS A 173 14.88 11.93 -23.16
N GLY A 174 15.30 10.79 -23.70
CA GLY A 174 16.21 10.73 -24.85
C GLY A 174 15.55 11.13 -26.17
N MET A 175 14.22 11.12 -26.25
CA MET A 175 13.49 11.45 -27.47
C MET A 175 13.60 12.95 -27.79
N SER A 176 13.65 13.25 -29.09
CA SER A 176 13.36 14.60 -29.58
C SER A 176 11.86 14.90 -29.42
N GLU A 177 11.50 16.19 -29.51
CA GLU A 177 10.10 16.59 -29.43
C GLU A 177 9.27 15.97 -30.56
N GLU A 178 9.79 16.00 -31.79
CA GLU A 178 9.15 15.42 -32.97
C GLU A 178 8.97 13.90 -32.85
N GLU A 179 9.96 13.19 -32.31
CA GLU A 179 9.87 11.75 -32.04
C GLU A 179 8.79 11.45 -31.00
N PHE A 180 8.68 12.28 -29.96
CA PHE A 180 7.72 12.08 -28.88
C PHE A 180 6.28 12.32 -29.33
N ILE A 181 5.99 13.46 -29.99
CA ILE A 181 4.63 13.84 -30.37
C ILE A 181 4.01 12.89 -31.43
N ASN A 182 4.86 12.21 -32.19
CA ASN A 182 4.47 11.22 -33.21
C ASN A 182 4.46 9.77 -32.67
N ASN A 183 4.77 9.56 -31.40
CA ASN A 183 4.83 8.23 -30.78
C ASN A 183 3.69 8.04 -29.76
N ASN A 184 2.59 7.43 -30.20
CA ASN A 184 1.43 7.16 -29.35
C ASN A 184 1.78 6.34 -28.10
N PHE A 185 2.71 5.39 -28.21
CA PHE A 185 3.14 4.61 -27.05
C PHE A 185 3.84 5.48 -26.00
N ALA A 186 4.72 6.39 -26.42
CA ALA A 186 5.40 7.32 -25.52
C ALA A 186 4.38 8.24 -24.82
N ILE A 187 3.41 8.75 -25.58
CA ILE A 187 2.31 9.57 -25.06
C ILE A 187 1.49 8.80 -24.02
N ASP A 188 0.94 7.65 -24.37
CA ASP A 188 0.04 6.86 -23.51
C ASP A 188 0.73 6.44 -22.22
N ARG A 189 1.99 6.00 -22.32
CA ARG A 189 2.79 5.63 -21.15
C ARG A 189 3.13 6.83 -20.28
N SER A 190 3.45 7.98 -20.88
CA SER A 190 3.75 9.19 -20.12
C SER A 190 2.53 9.68 -19.35
N ARG A 191 1.35 9.68 -19.98
CA ARG A 191 0.07 9.98 -19.32
C ARG A 191 -0.14 9.09 -18.11
N TYR A 192 -0.03 7.77 -18.29
CA TYR A 192 -0.21 6.80 -17.22
C TYR A 192 0.77 7.01 -16.05
N PHE A 193 2.07 7.15 -16.33
CA PHE A 193 3.08 7.34 -15.29
C PHE A 193 2.87 8.64 -14.51
N ILE A 194 2.52 9.74 -15.19
CA ILE A 194 2.20 11.02 -14.55
C ILE A 194 0.97 10.90 -13.65
N VAL A 195 -0.11 10.27 -14.11
CA VAL A 195 -1.35 10.06 -13.32
C VAL A 195 -1.06 9.28 -12.04
N VAL A 196 -0.35 8.16 -12.13
CA VAL A 196 -0.01 7.32 -10.97
C VAL A 196 0.84 8.09 -9.95
N ALA A 197 1.79 8.90 -10.43
CA ALA A 197 2.59 9.75 -9.57
C ALA A 197 1.77 10.88 -8.93
N ILE A 198 0.89 11.55 -9.66
CA ILE A 198 -0.03 12.57 -9.13
C ILE A 198 -0.92 11.98 -8.03
N ASP A 199 -1.53 10.81 -8.27
CA ASP A 199 -2.42 10.17 -7.30
C ASP A 199 -1.68 9.83 -6.00
N SER A 200 -0.42 9.38 -6.11
CA SER A 200 0.45 9.14 -4.96
C SER A 200 0.82 10.43 -4.22
N MET A 201 1.13 11.51 -4.93
CA MET A 201 1.44 12.81 -4.31
C MET A 201 0.21 13.42 -3.62
N LEU A 202 -0.98 13.31 -4.23
CA LEU A 202 -2.24 13.77 -3.63
C LEU A 202 -2.57 12.99 -2.37
N TRP A 203 -2.32 11.67 -2.36
CA TRP A 203 -2.47 10.86 -1.15
C TRP A 203 -1.56 11.36 -0.03
N MET A 204 -0.26 11.54 -0.32
CA MET A 204 0.73 12.04 0.64
C MET A 204 0.33 13.41 1.17
N CYS A 205 -0.09 14.31 0.28
CA CYS A 205 -0.53 15.64 0.62
C CYS A 205 -1.69 15.63 1.62
N ARG A 206 -2.75 14.87 1.32
CA ARG A 206 -3.96 14.79 2.17
C ARG A 206 -3.66 14.14 3.52
N HIS A 207 -2.80 13.12 3.52
CA HIS A 207 -2.39 12.47 4.75
C HIS A 207 -1.61 13.42 5.65
N VAL A 208 -0.61 14.13 5.11
CA VAL A 208 0.14 15.14 5.86
C VAL A 208 -0.77 16.25 6.37
N ALA A 209 -1.63 16.81 5.51
CA ALA A 209 -2.58 17.86 5.90
C ALA A 209 -3.45 17.44 7.10
N ARG A 210 -3.99 16.22 7.07
CA ARG A 210 -4.81 15.67 8.16
C ARG A 210 -4.00 15.52 9.46
N GLN A 211 -2.78 14.99 9.39
CA GLN A 211 -1.95 14.80 10.58
C GLN A 211 -1.42 16.12 11.16
N SER A 212 -1.38 17.17 10.34
CA SER A 212 -1.09 18.54 10.75
C SER A 212 -2.31 19.30 11.27
N GLY A 213 -3.49 18.66 11.37
CA GLY A 213 -4.72 19.30 11.84
C GLY A 213 -5.32 20.32 10.87
N LEU A 214 -4.93 20.29 9.59
CA LEU A 214 -5.43 21.21 8.59
C LEU A 214 -6.83 20.82 8.13
N LYS A 215 -7.66 21.82 7.82
CA LYS A 215 -8.98 21.59 7.23
C LYS A 215 -8.83 21.02 5.81
N PRO A 216 -9.74 20.12 5.39
CA PRO A 216 -9.78 19.65 4.00
C PRO A 216 -9.92 20.82 3.01
N SER A 217 -9.16 20.77 1.92
CA SER A 217 -9.22 21.74 0.82
C SER A 217 -9.43 21.01 -0.51
N LYS A 218 -10.06 21.68 -1.48
CA LYS A 218 -10.15 21.19 -2.86
C LYS A 218 -8.76 21.07 -3.47
N ASP A 219 -7.90 22.05 -3.20
CA ASP A 219 -6.50 22.04 -3.60
C ASP A 219 -5.61 21.76 -2.39
N CYS A 220 -5.13 20.53 -2.31
CA CYS A 220 -4.32 20.10 -1.20
C CYS A 220 -2.92 20.75 -1.21
N PHE A 221 -2.31 20.92 -2.39
CA PHE A 221 -0.94 21.45 -2.48
C PHE A 221 -0.89 22.90 -2.05
N ILE A 222 -1.86 23.71 -2.49
CA ILE A 222 -2.00 25.10 -2.06
C ILE A 222 -2.26 25.19 -0.55
N ASN A 223 -3.13 24.34 0.00
CA ASN A 223 -3.39 24.30 1.45
C ASN A 223 -2.12 23.99 2.27
N LEU A 224 -1.26 23.08 1.80
CA LEU A 224 0.03 22.85 2.45
C LEU A 224 0.94 24.08 2.37
N ALA A 225 0.94 24.80 1.26
CA ALA A 225 1.76 26.01 1.09
C ALA A 225 1.31 27.18 1.96
N GLU A 226 -0.01 27.44 2.03
CA GLU A 226 -0.61 28.43 2.94
C GLU A 226 -0.25 28.17 4.41
N ASN A 227 0.04 26.92 4.75
CA ASN A 227 0.45 26.49 6.07
C ASN A 227 1.98 26.36 6.23
N GLY A 228 2.77 26.84 5.27
CA GLY A 228 4.24 26.83 5.33
C GLY A 228 4.88 25.43 5.26
N ILE A 229 4.13 24.44 4.79
CA ILE A 229 4.60 23.05 4.63
C ILE A 229 5.26 22.85 3.27
N LEU A 230 4.73 23.52 2.25
CA LEU A 230 5.31 23.58 0.91
C LEU A 230 5.70 25.01 0.56
N GLU A 231 6.69 25.14 -0.31
CA GLU A 231 6.99 26.38 -1.00
C GLU A 231 5.85 26.77 -1.96
N GLN A 232 5.52 28.06 -1.99
CA GLN A 232 4.40 28.58 -2.76
C GLN A 232 4.51 28.29 -4.26
N GLU A 233 5.68 28.50 -4.86
CA GLU A 233 5.91 28.26 -6.28
C GLU A 233 5.83 26.77 -6.64
N LEU A 234 6.37 25.91 -5.78
CA LEU A 234 6.25 24.47 -5.95
C LEU A 234 4.79 24.01 -5.89
N ALA A 235 4.02 24.52 -4.91
CA ALA A 235 2.63 24.16 -4.74
C ALA A 235 1.75 24.59 -5.92
N LYS A 236 1.99 25.78 -6.50
CA LYS A 236 1.31 26.24 -7.72
C LYS A 236 1.57 25.31 -8.90
N LYS A 237 2.83 24.93 -9.15
CA LYS A 237 3.18 23.99 -10.23
C LYS A 237 2.55 22.61 -10.02
N LEU A 238 2.55 22.10 -8.78
CA LEU A 238 1.91 20.83 -8.45
C LEU A 238 0.40 20.89 -8.64
N SER A 239 -0.24 22.00 -8.26
CA SER A 239 -1.67 22.24 -8.47
C SER A 239 -2.02 22.25 -9.96
N GLU A 240 -1.23 22.97 -10.77
CA GLU A 240 -1.40 23.02 -12.23
C GLU A 240 -1.33 21.61 -12.83
N VAL A 241 -0.26 20.86 -12.53
CA VAL A 241 -0.09 19.49 -13.02
C VAL A 241 -1.19 18.55 -12.52
N ALA A 242 -1.61 18.70 -11.26
CA ALA A 242 -2.68 17.88 -10.69
C ALA A 242 -4.04 18.19 -11.32
N SER A 243 -4.29 19.41 -11.79
CA SER A 243 -5.52 19.77 -12.50
C SER A 243 -5.67 19.01 -13.83
N LEU A 244 -4.55 18.56 -14.42
CA LEU A 244 -4.53 17.78 -15.65
C LEU A 244 -4.81 16.29 -15.42
N ARG A 245 -4.87 15.83 -14.17
CA ARG A 245 -4.96 14.41 -13.81
C ARG A 245 -6.13 13.71 -14.51
N ASP A 246 -7.31 14.31 -14.54
CA ASP A 246 -8.49 13.71 -15.16
C ASP A 246 -8.38 13.69 -16.67
N THR A 247 -7.85 14.75 -17.29
CA THR A 247 -7.56 14.79 -18.72
C THR A 247 -6.54 13.72 -19.10
N LEU A 248 -5.46 13.56 -18.35
CA LEU A 248 -4.42 12.56 -18.62
C LEU A 248 -4.94 11.13 -18.43
N ALA A 249 -5.82 10.90 -17.46
CA ALA A 249 -6.38 9.58 -17.18
C ALA A 249 -7.41 9.10 -18.21
N ASP A 250 -8.14 10.01 -18.86
CA ASP A 250 -9.16 9.68 -19.86
C ASP A 250 -8.55 9.55 -21.27
N PRO A 251 -8.42 8.34 -21.84
CA PRO A 251 -7.79 8.14 -23.15
C PRO A 251 -8.55 8.79 -24.31
N THR A 252 -9.80 9.22 -24.09
CA THR A 252 -10.61 9.92 -25.10
C THR A 252 -10.36 11.44 -25.12
N LYS A 253 -9.72 11.98 -24.08
CA LYS A 253 -9.39 13.40 -24.00
C LYS A 253 -8.13 13.70 -24.80
N ASP A 254 -8.26 14.71 -25.65
CA ASP A 254 -7.12 15.32 -26.32
C ASP A 254 -6.23 16.04 -25.30
N ILE A 255 -4.93 15.99 -25.55
CA ILE A 255 -3.92 16.61 -24.70
C ILE A 255 -2.95 17.41 -25.55
N ASP A 256 -2.47 18.53 -25.00
CA ASP A 256 -1.35 19.23 -25.61
C ASP A 256 -0.08 18.35 -25.51
N LYS A 257 0.28 17.72 -26.63
CA LYS A 257 1.45 16.83 -26.73
C LYS A 257 2.77 17.57 -26.53
N HIS A 258 2.83 18.86 -26.88
CA HIS A 258 4.02 19.69 -26.67
C HIS A 258 4.19 20.00 -25.18
N TYR A 259 3.08 20.32 -24.49
CA TYR A 259 3.08 20.47 -23.04
C TYR A 259 3.46 19.17 -22.33
N LEU A 260 2.89 18.03 -22.75
CA LEU A 260 3.25 16.72 -22.20
C LEU A 260 4.75 16.41 -22.40
N PHE A 261 5.32 16.73 -23.57
CA PHE A 261 6.74 16.57 -23.81
C PHE A 261 7.59 17.40 -22.83
N ARG A 262 7.25 18.67 -22.58
CA ARG A 262 7.95 19.52 -21.60
C ARG A 262 7.90 18.95 -20.19
N LEU A 263 6.72 18.46 -19.76
CA LEU A 263 6.57 17.77 -18.48
C LEU A 263 7.51 16.56 -18.37
N VAL A 264 7.56 15.72 -19.42
CA VAL A 264 8.38 14.51 -19.46
C VAL A 264 9.87 14.84 -19.50
N LYS A 265 10.27 15.90 -20.22
CA LYS A 265 11.68 16.24 -20.45
C LYS A 265 12.41 16.62 -19.16
N SER A 266 11.76 17.39 -18.29
CA SER A 266 12.37 17.79 -17.02
C SER A 266 11.40 18.25 -15.94
N GLU A 267 10.33 18.95 -16.29
CA GLU A 267 9.52 19.70 -15.30
C GLU A 267 8.87 18.78 -14.27
N PHE A 268 8.32 17.63 -14.68
CA PHE A 268 7.62 16.72 -13.78
C PHE A 268 8.56 16.10 -12.73
N GLU A 269 9.77 15.72 -13.13
CA GLU A 269 10.75 15.16 -12.20
C GLU A 269 11.16 16.18 -11.13
N GLU A 270 11.41 17.43 -11.54
CA GLU A 270 11.83 18.50 -10.63
C GLU A 270 10.78 18.78 -9.56
N ILE A 271 9.52 18.99 -9.98
CA ILE A 271 8.44 19.30 -9.04
C ILE A 271 8.11 18.11 -8.12
N ALA A 272 8.12 16.88 -8.65
CA ALA A 272 7.81 15.70 -7.85
C ALA A 272 8.91 15.39 -6.82
N ASN A 273 10.19 15.53 -7.21
CA ASN A 273 11.30 15.40 -6.27
C ASN A 273 11.30 16.52 -5.22
N GLY A 274 10.98 17.76 -5.63
CA GLY A 274 10.80 18.89 -4.72
C GLY A 274 9.72 18.62 -3.66
N PHE A 275 8.57 18.11 -4.09
CA PHE A 275 7.47 17.73 -3.20
C PHE A 275 7.89 16.68 -2.17
N VAL A 276 8.43 15.54 -2.62
CA VAL A 276 8.83 14.44 -1.74
C VAL A 276 9.87 14.92 -0.71
N LYS A 277 10.82 15.77 -1.12
CA LYS A 277 11.84 16.34 -0.24
C LYS A 277 11.25 17.25 0.83
N GLN A 278 10.34 18.17 0.46
CA GLN A 278 9.73 19.09 1.41
C GLN A 278 8.80 18.37 2.40
N ILE A 279 8.01 17.40 1.93
CA ILE A 279 7.20 16.53 2.79
C ILE A 279 8.09 15.76 3.79
N ALA A 280 9.16 15.11 3.32
CA ALA A 280 10.07 14.37 4.19
C ALA A 280 10.74 15.28 5.24
N TYR A 281 11.14 16.50 4.83
CA TYR A 281 11.70 17.49 5.75
C TYR A 281 10.69 17.88 6.84
N TYR A 282 9.46 18.21 6.44
CA TYR A 282 8.41 18.66 7.35
C TYR A 282 8.00 17.58 8.35
N ILE A 283 7.86 16.32 7.92
CA ILE A 283 7.53 15.22 8.82
C ILE A 283 8.61 15.03 9.89
N LYS A 284 9.87 15.24 9.52
CA LYS A 284 11.01 15.06 10.42
C LYS A 284 11.20 16.24 11.40
N HIS A 285 10.94 17.47 10.97
CA HIS A 285 11.31 18.66 11.76
C HIS A 285 10.12 19.53 12.18
N GLY A 286 8.94 19.33 11.61
CA GLY A 286 7.74 20.12 11.86
C GLY A 286 7.78 21.45 11.12
N LYS A 287 6.92 22.40 11.55
CA LYS A 287 7.07 23.80 11.13
C LYS A 287 8.40 24.32 11.67
N LYS A 288 9.15 25.07 10.86
CA LYS A 288 10.22 25.91 11.40
C LYS A 288 9.59 26.86 12.42
N ALA A 289 10.16 26.93 13.62
CA ALA A 289 9.83 28.01 14.54
C ALA A 289 10.34 29.31 13.91
N ASP A 290 9.45 30.28 13.73
CA ASP A 290 9.80 31.65 13.37
C ASP A 290 10.50 32.36 14.55
#